data_AF-A0A949ULK0-F1
#
_entry.id   AF-A0A949ULK0-F1
#
_cell.length_a   1.000
_cell.length_b   1.000
_cell.length_c   1.000
_cell.angle_alpha   90.00
_cell.angle_beta   90.00
_cell.angle_gamma   90.00
#
_symmetry.space_group_name_H-M   'P 1'
#
loop_
_entity.id
_entity.type
_entity.pdbx_description
1 polymer ?
#
loop_
_entity_poly.entity_id
_entity_poly.type
_entity_poly.pdbx_seq_one_letter_code
_entity_poly.pdbx_strand_id
1 'polypeptide(L)'
;DSEIELRVAGLAGVSSGAKAVILNVTAANAASDTYVTVYPNGVARPDASSLNIAGGQTAANLVVAKVGTDGKVRLYNSAGSVSLIADVTGYFI
;
A
#
# COMPACT_ATOMS: atom_id res chain seq x y z
N ASP A 1 -15.59 2.91 -2.92
CA ASP A 1 -14.22 2.52 -2.52
C ASP A 1 -13.35 2.40 -3.77
N SER A 2 -12.04 2.23 -3.63
CA SER A 2 -11.14 2.09 -4.78
C SER A 2 -9.90 1.26 -4.45
N GLU A 3 -9.27 0.69 -5.48
CA GLU A 3 -8.02 -0.08 -5.37
C GLU A 3 -7.04 0.31 -6.46
N ILE A 4 -5.75 0.23 -6.14
CA ILE A 4 -4.66 0.27 -7.11
C ILE A 4 -3.74 -0.93 -6.94
N GLU A 5 -3.23 -1.45 -8.05
CA GLU A 5 -2.14 -2.41 -8.05
C GLU A 5 -0.80 -1.68 -8.23
N LEU A 6 0.16 -1.94 -7.35
CA LEU A 6 1.48 -1.35 -7.39
C LEU A 6 2.53 -2.45 -7.61
N ARG A 7 3.21 -2.40 -8.76
CA ARG A 7 4.39 -3.25 -9.01
C ARG A 7 5.51 -2.83 -8.07
N VAL A 8 6.02 -3.78 -7.30
CA VAL A 8 7.12 -3.53 -6.35
C VAL A 8 8.33 -4.40 -6.63
N ALA A 9 8.15 -5.71 -6.84
CA ALA A 9 9.29 -6.58 -7.16
C ALA A 9 9.89 -6.24 -8.53
N GLY A 10 11.21 -6.29 -8.66
CA GLY A 10 11.90 -5.96 -9.91
C GLY A 10 11.80 -4.49 -10.35
N LEU A 11 11.34 -3.59 -9.46
CA LEU A 11 11.24 -2.15 -9.71
C LEU A 11 12.08 -1.39 -8.69
N ALA A 12 12.73 -0.29 -9.12
CA ALA A 12 13.41 0.67 -8.24
C ALA A 12 14.37 0.03 -7.20
N GLY A 13 15.12 -1.01 -7.60
CA GLY A 13 16.10 -1.67 -6.74
C GLY A 13 15.56 -2.80 -5.84
N VAL A 14 14.24 -3.07 -5.88
CA VAL A 14 13.66 -4.25 -5.24
C VAL A 14 13.92 -5.48 -6.09
N SER A 15 14.41 -6.56 -5.47
CA SER A 15 14.62 -7.83 -6.16
C SER A 15 13.33 -8.36 -6.81
N SER A 16 13.45 -8.99 -7.98
CA SER A 16 12.34 -9.69 -8.62
C SER A 16 11.86 -10.89 -7.79
N GLY A 17 12.71 -11.42 -6.90
CA GLY A 17 12.39 -12.52 -5.99
C GLY A 17 11.79 -12.10 -4.64
N ALA A 18 11.57 -10.80 -4.41
CA ALA A 18 11.09 -10.29 -3.12
C ALA A 18 9.77 -10.94 -2.68
N LYS A 19 9.71 -11.42 -1.43
CA LYS A 19 8.54 -12.06 -0.81
C LYS A 19 7.72 -11.08 0.02
N ALA A 20 8.36 -10.03 0.52
CA ALA A 20 7.72 -8.92 1.20
C ALA A 20 8.48 -7.63 0.91
N VAL A 21 7.76 -6.51 0.95
CA VAL A 21 8.29 -5.15 0.79
C VAL A 21 7.96 -4.33 2.02
N ILE A 22 8.89 -3.48 2.43
CA ILE A 22 8.70 -2.48 3.48
C ILE A 22 8.44 -1.15 2.77
N LEU A 23 7.25 -0.59 2.97
CA LEU A 23 6.83 0.66 2.34
C LEU A 23 6.52 1.69 3.42
N ASN A 24 7.02 2.91 3.26
CA ASN A 24 6.41 4.07 3.91
C ASN A 24 5.26 4.55 3.02
N VAL A 25 4.02 4.33 3.45
CA VAL A 25 2.81 4.71 2.69
C VAL A 25 2.28 6.01 3.24
N THR A 26 2.25 7.03 2.39
CA THR A 26 1.70 8.35 2.71
C THR A 26 0.40 8.55 1.94
N ALA A 27 -0.64 8.93 2.67
CA ALA A 27 -1.91 9.35 2.13
C ALA A 27 -2.02 10.87 2.24
N ALA A 28 -2.33 11.53 1.12
CA ALA A 28 -2.49 12.97 1.01
C ALA A 28 -3.81 13.31 0.31
N ASN A 29 -4.28 14.55 0.49
CA ASN A 29 -5.50 15.06 -0.14
C ASN A 29 -6.73 14.17 0.10
N ALA A 30 -6.87 13.59 1.31
CA ALA A 30 -8.01 12.76 1.65
C ALA A 30 -9.30 13.59 1.63
N ALA A 31 -10.28 13.21 0.81
CA ALA A 31 -11.54 13.96 0.68
C ALA A 31 -12.52 13.73 1.85
N SER A 32 -12.38 12.61 2.55
CA SER A 32 -13.19 12.21 3.71
C SER A 32 -12.37 11.32 4.63
N ASP A 33 -12.88 11.05 5.83
CA ASP A 33 -12.33 10.01 6.70
C ASP A 33 -12.30 8.68 5.93
N THR A 34 -11.15 8.00 5.98
CA THR A 34 -10.90 6.76 5.26
C THR A 34 -9.79 5.96 5.91
N TYR A 35 -9.58 4.75 5.39
CA TYR A 35 -8.41 3.95 5.67
C TYR A 35 -7.86 3.30 4.40
N VAL A 36 -6.57 2.98 4.46
CA VAL A 36 -5.84 2.23 3.45
C VAL A 36 -5.48 0.86 3.98
N THR A 37 -5.70 -0.19 3.19
CA THR A 37 -5.19 -1.54 3.44
C THR A 37 -4.15 -1.91 2.39
N VAL A 38 -2.96 -2.32 2.82
CA VAL A 38 -1.87 -2.76 1.94
C VAL A 38 -1.67 -4.26 2.06
N TYR A 39 -1.75 -4.99 0.95
CA TYR A 39 -1.79 -6.45 0.96
C TYR A 39 -1.23 -7.07 -0.34
N PRO A 40 -0.83 -8.35 -0.35
CA PRO A 40 -0.33 -9.01 -1.57
C PRO A 40 -1.39 -9.04 -2.67
N ASN A 41 -0.98 -8.74 -3.91
CA ASN A 41 -1.88 -8.89 -5.05
C ASN A 41 -2.27 -10.36 -5.27
N GLY A 42 -3.50 -10.60 -5.75
CA GLY A 42 -4.03 -11.94 -5.99
C GLY A 42 -4.53 -12.68 -4.74
N VAL A 43 -4.57 -12.02 -3.58
CA VAL A 43 -5.14 -12.54 -2.34
C VAL A 43 -6.38 -11.74 -1.97
N ALA A 44 -7.36 -12.38 -1.30
CA ALA A 44 -8.50 -11.68 -0.75
C ALA A 44 -8.06 -10.56 0.21
N ARG A 45 -8.65 -9.38 0.07
CA ARG A 45 -8.34 -8.22 0.92
C ARG A 45 -8.63 -8.57 2.39
N PRO A 46 -7.67 -8.36 3.31
CA PRO A 46 -7.95 -8.45 4.75
C PRO A 46 -8.87 -7.34 5.23
N ASP A 47 -9.61 -7.57 6.32
CA ASP A 47 -10.44 -6.54 6.97
C ASP A 47 -9.62 -5.48 7.72
N ALA A 48 -8.34 -5.76 7.97
CA ALA A 48 -7.46 -4.87 8.73
C ALA A 48 -6.99 -3.65 7.91
N SER A 49 -7.03 -2.46 8.53
CA SER A 49 -6.42 -1.23 7.99
C SER A 49 -4.90 -1.23 8.22
N SER A 50 -4.15 -0.64 7.29
CA SER A 50 -2.73 -0.31 7.47
C SER A 50 -2.50 1.17 7.83
N LEU A 51 -3.33 2.09 7.35
CA LEU A 51 -3.23 3.53 7.63
C LEU A 51 -4.64 4.13 7.71
N ASN A 52 -4.94 4.89 8.76
CA ASN A 52 -6.22 5.57 8.96
C ASN A 52 -5.99 7.07 8.84
N ILE A 53 -6.85 7.78 8.10
CA ILE A 53 -6.66 9.20 7.77
C ILE A 53 -8.00 9.92 7.85
N ALA A 54 -8.03 11.06 8.55
CA ALA A 54 -9.18 11.94 8.55
C ALA A 54 -9.23 12.81 7.28
N GLY A 55 -10.42 13.25 6.89
CA GLY A 55 -10.60 14.16 5.76
C GLY A 55 -9.76 15.44 5.91
N GLY A 56 -9.10 15.86 4.82
CA GLY A 56 -8.22 17.02 4.77
C GLY A 56 -6.82 16.81 5.38
N GLN A 57 -6.52 15.63 5.93
CA GLN A 57 -5.19 15.35 6.48
C GLN A 57 -4.24 14.71 5.46
N THR A 58 -2.96 14.85 5.75
CA THR A 58 -1.88 14.05 5.19
C THR A 58 -1.23 13.27 6.32
N ALA A 59 -1.17 11.95 6.20
CA ALA A 59 -0.61 11.07 7.21
C ALA A 59 0.18 9.93 6.54
N ALA A 60 1.17 9.38 7.24
CA ALA A 60 1.98 8.28 6.77
C ALA A 60 2.04 7.15 7.79
N ASN A 61 2.22 5.92 7.29
CA ASN A 61 2.55 4.77 8.13
C ASN A 61 3.52 3.83 7.40
N LEU A 62 4.44 3.23 8.16
CA LEU A 62 5.35 2.19 7.66
C LEU A 62 4.63 0.83 7.68
N VAL A 63 4.61 0.14 6.55
CA VAL A 63 3.94 -1.16 6.39
C VAL A 63 4.92 -2.21 5.88
N VAL A 64 4.78 -3.43 6.37
CA VAL A 64 5.42 -4.62 5.79
C VAL A 64 4.34 -5.43 5.10
N ALA A 65 4.40 -5.51 3.77
CA ALA A 65 3.41 -6.21 2.96
C ALA A 65 4.06 -7.39 2.24
N LYS A 66 3.42 -8.56 2.29
CA LYS A 66 3.77 -9.66 1.39
C LYS A 66 3.56 -9.19 -0.05
N VAL A 67 4.41 -9.65 -0.94
CA VAL A 67 4.30 -9.39 -2.37
C VAL A 67 3.55 -10.55 -3.02
N GLY A 68 2.57 -10.23 -3.89
CA GLY A 68 1.84 -11.23 -4.67
C GLY A 68 2.76 -12.03 -5.61
N THR A 69 2.28 -13.16 -6.13
CA THR A 69 3.08 -13.99 -7.04
C THR A 69 3.39 -13.30 -8.38
N ASP A 70 2.59 -12.30 -8.74
CA ASP A 70 2.83 -11.40 -9.88
C ASP A 70 3.77 -10.23 -9.53
N GLY A 71 4.27 -10.22 -8.29
CA GLY A 71 5.24 -9.28 -7.78
C GLY A 71 4.69 -7.87 -7.52
N LYS A 72 3.38 -7.77 -7.28
CA LYS A 72 2.69 -6.53 -6.91
C LYS A 72 2.11 -6.59 -5.50
N VAL A 73 1.81 -5.41 -4.96
CA VAL A 73 0.91 -5.24 -3.81
C VAL A 73 -0.35 -4.49 -4.25
N ARG A 74 -1.44 -4.63 -3.50
CA ARG A 74 -2.64 -3.80 -3.64
C ARG A 74 -2.73 -2.80 -2.51
N LEU A 75 -3.22 -1.62 -2.84
CA LEU A 75 -3.59 -0.59 -1.87
C LEU A 75 -5.08 -0.29 -2.08
N TYR A 76 -5.89 -0.63 -1.08
CA TYR A 76 -7.32 -0.36 -1.04
C TYR A 76 -7.59 0.93 -0.26
N ASN A 77 -8.46 1.80 -0.77
CA ASN A 77 -8.99 2.96 -0.08
C ASN A 77 -10.49 2.78 0.17
N SER A 78 -10.93 2.87 1.44
CA SER A 78 -12.30 2.54 1.83
C SER A 78 -13.35 3.58 1.41
N ALA A 79 -13.03 4.86 1.49
CA ALA A 79 -13.98 5.93 1.24
C ALA A 79 -13.32 7.14 0.57
N GLY A 80 -14.12 7.94 -0.14
CA GLY A 80 -13.67 9.16 -0.79
C GLY A 80 -12.54 8.94 -1.79
N SER A 81 -11.78 10.01 -2.06
CA SER A 81 -10.55 9.99 -2.84
C SER A 81 -9.35 10.32 -1.97
N VAL A 82 -8.21 9.71 -2.28
CA VAL A 82 -6.93 9.96 -1.62
C VAL A 82 -5.80 9.81 -2.64
N SER A 83 -4.77 10.64 -2.53
CA SER A 83 -3.50 10.45 -3.25
C SER A 83 -2.60 9.58 -2.40
N LEU A 84 -2.05 8.50 -2.98
CA LEU A 84 -1.13 7.60 -2.30
C LEU A 84 0.29 7.73 -2.85
N ILE A 85 1.25 7.83 -1.94
CA ILE A 85 2.69 7.79 -2.21
C ILE A 85 3.24 6.60 -1.45
N ALA A 86 4.11 5.81 -2.09
CA ALA A 86 4.70 4.62 -1.49
C ALA A 86 6.20 4.61 -1.73
N ASP A 87 6.98 4.81 -0.67
CA ASP A 87 8.44 4.80 -0.70
C ASP A 87 8.96 3.43 -0.23
N VAL A 88 9.86 2.82 -1.00
CA VAL A 88 10.50 1.56 -0.60
C VAL A 88 11.60 1.84 0.41
N THR A 89 11.48 1.27 1.62
CA THR A 89 12.52 1.33 2.66
C THR A 89 13.36 0.04 2.72
N GLY A 90 12.82 -1.08 2.22
CA GLY A 90 13.51 -2.36 2.19
C GLY A 90 12.64 -3.49 1.65
N TYR A 91 13.20 -4.69 1.55
CA TYR A 91 12.48 -5.89 1.12
C TYR A 91 13.09 -7.16 1.73
N PHE A 92 12.31 -8.24 1.71
CA PHE A 92 12.71 -9.58 2.14
C PHE A 92 12.74 -10.54 0.94
N ILE A 93 13.71 -11.47 0.91
CA ILE A 93 13.88 -12.53 -0.10
C ILE A 93 13.43 -13.88 0.46
#